data_AF-A0A7X0TT54-F1
#
_entry.id   AF-A0A7X0TT54-F1
#
_cell.length_a   1.000
_cell.length_b   1.000
_cell.length_c   1.000
_cell.angle_alpha   90.00
_cell.angle_beta   90.00
_cell.angle_gamma   90.00
#
_symmetry.space_group_name_H-M   'P 1'
#
loop_
_entity.id
_entity.type
_entity.pdbx_description
1 polymer ?
#
loop_
_entity_poly.entity_id
_entity_poly.type
_entity_poly.pdbx_seq_one_letter_code
_entity_poly.pdbx_strand_id
1 'polypeptide(L)'
;MKTFCFNDLLADDQFLLDLGKLDIVDVGAQVLDYEKHIYQPLVENLNTTIVGFEPVTEARDKYVAVGGKCKIFPFVIGDGQDAIFYETNNSALSSVYKPNIALRQRFVGGHGMYGVKDAQSVKTKKLDDIKSISNCDF
;
A
#
# COMPACT_ATOMS: atom_id res chain seq x y z
N MET A 1 18.01 3.99 29.96
CA MET A 1 16.93 4.08 28.95
C MET A 1 16.76 2.68 28.38
N LYS A 2 15.65 1.97 28.69
CA LYS A 2 15.39 0.64 28.13
C LYS A 2 14.91 0.84 26.70
N THR A 3 15.63 0.29 25.74
CA THR A 3 15.16 0.19 24.36
C THR A 3 14.19 -0.98 24.32
N PHE A 4 12.90 -0.71 24.11
CA PHE A 4 11.95 -1.75 23.75
C PHE A 4 12.11 -2.02 22.25
N CYS A 5 12.38 -3.26 21.86
CA CYS A 5 12.25 -3.67 20.46
C CYS A 5 10.80 -4.12 20.20
N PHE A 6 10.38 -4.12 18.94
CA PHE A 6 9.03 -4.54 18.55
C PHE A 6 8.69 -5.95 19.07
N ASN A 7 9.67 -6.84 19.14
CA ASN A 7 9.48 -8.20 19.66
C ASN A 7 9.19 -8.21 21.18
N ASP A 8 9.67 -7.23 21.93
CA ASP A 8 9.37 -7.12 23.37
C ASP A 8 7.91 -6.70 23.60
N LEU A 9 7.35 -5.89 22.69
CA LEU A 9 5.93 -5.50 22.71
C LEU A 9 5.02 -6.66 22.28
N LEU A 10 5.47 -7.48 21.32
CA LEU A 10 4.73 -8.68 20.92
C LEU A 10 4.75 -9.79 21.98
N ALA A 11 5.67 -9.75 22.95
CA ALA A 11 5.74 -10.71 24.05
C ALA A 11 4.90 -10.30 25.28
N ASP A 12 4.29 -9.11 25.25
CA ASP A 12 3.44 -8.60 26.32
C ASP A 12 1.96 -8.83 25.98
N ASP A 13 1.39 -9.92 26.51
CA ASP A 13 0.00 -10.31 26.26
C ASP A 13 -1.00 -9.21 26.65
N GLN A 14 -0.70 -8.40 27.67
CA GLN A 14 -1.58 -7.30 28.10
C GLN A 14 -1.53 -6.16 27.09
N PHE A 15 -0.34 -5.81 26.60
CA PHE A 15 -0.21 -4.84 25.52
C PHE A 15 -0.95 -5.28 24.25
N LEU A 16 -0.83 -6.56 23.88
CA LEU A 16 -1.54 -7.11 22.71
C LEU A 16 -3.07 -7.07 22.87
N LEU A 17 -3.57 -7.36 24.08
CA LEU A 17 -5.00 -7.24 24.41
C LEU A 17 -5.47 -5.78 24.34
N ASP A 18 -4.67 -4.84 24.85
CA ASP A 18 -4.99 -3.41 24.87
C ASP A 18 -4.92 -2.77 23.48
N LEU A 19 -4.03 -3.27 22.61
CA LEU A 19 -3.91 -2.80 21.21
C LEU A 19 -5.19 -3.07 20.41
N GLY A 20 -5.93 -4.13 20.78
CA GLY A 20 -7.17 -4.51 20.11
C GLY A 20 -6.96 -4.93 18.65
N LYS A 21 -7.84 -4.47 17.75
CA LYS A 21 -7.79 -4.77 16.32
C LYS A 21 -6.96 -3.71 15.59
N LEU A 22 -5.95 -4.15 14.83
CA LEU A 22 -5.16 -3.27 13.96
C LEU A 22 -5.75 -3.25 12.55
N ASP A 23 -6.20 -2.08 12.09
CA ASP A 23 -6.68 -1.90 10.72
C ASP A 23 -5.66 -1.11 9.90
N ILE A 24 -5.17 -1.71 8.82
CA ILE A 24 -4.15 -1.13 7.94
C ILE A 24 -4.81 -0.72 6.62
N VAL A 25 -4.59 0.52 6.24
CA VAL A 25 -4.92 1.05 4.91
C VAL A 25 -3.63 1.19 4.12
N ASP A 26 -3.54 0.51 2.97
CA ASP A 26 -2.35 0.50 2.12
C ASP A 26 -2.66 1.11 0.74
N VAL A 27 -2.11 2.29 0.45
CA VAL A 27 -2.33 3.01 -0.81
C VAL A 27 -1.13 2.80 -1.72
N GLY A 28 -1.34 2.10 -2.83
CA GLY A 28 -0.24 1.56 -3.65
C GLY A 28 0.21 0.20 -3.13
N ALA A 29 -0.75 -0.70 -2.89
CA ALA A 29 -0.57 -1.99 -2.22
C ALA A 29 0.05 -3.07 -3.12
N GLN A 30 0.98 -2.70 -4.01
CA GLN A 30 1.66 -3.65 -4.88
C GLN A 30 2.55 -4.59 -4.06
N VAL A 31 2.36 -5.90 -4.25
CA VAL A 31 3.29 -6.91 -3.74
C VAL A 31 4.58 -6.88 -4.56
N LEU A 32 5.72 -6.78 -3.87
CA LEU A 32 7.04 -6.83 -4.49
C LEU A 32 7.58 -8.27 -4.46
N ASP A 33 8.19 -8.70 -5.56
CA ASP A 33 8.51 -10.10 -5.82
C ASP A 33 9.64 -10.68 -4.92
N TYR A 34 10.39 -9.85 -4.18
CA TYR A 34 11.65 -10.26 -3.55
C TYR A 34 11.60 -10.45 -2.03
N GLU A 35 10.47 -10.16 -1.37
CA GLU A 35 10.37 -10.22 0.07
C GLU A 35 9.05 -10.85 0.53
N LYS A 36 9.05 -11.36 1.77
CA LYS A 36 7.78 -11.71 2.43
C LYS A 36 6.90 -10.47 2.47
N HIS A 37 5.59 -10.66 2.43
CA HIS A 37 4.66 -9.54 2.53
C HIS A 37 4.95 -8.72 3.79
N ILE A 38 5.10 -7.39 3.66
CA ILE A 38 5.59 -6.54 4.75
C ILE A 38 4.73 -6.62 6.02
N TYR A 39 3.42 -6.78 5.85
CA TYR A 39 2.48 -6.96 6.96
C TYR A 39 2.31 -8.41 7.45
N GLN A 40 3.00 -9.40 6.87
CA GLN A 40 2.85 -10.79 7.27
C GLN A 40 3.07 -11.03 8.78
N PRO A 41 4.12 -10.47 9.41
CA PRO A 41 4.28 -10.59 10.86
C PRO A 41 3.10 -10.03 11.66
N LEU A 42 2.46 -8.95 11.18
CA LEU A 42 1.31 -8.34 11.86
C LEU A 42 0.05 -9.20 11.72
N VAL A 43 -0.17 -9.81 10.56
CA VAL A 43 -1.30 -10.71 10.34
C VAL A 43 -1.16 -12.02 11.14
N GLU A 44 0.07 -12.49 11.32
CA GLU A 44 0.38 -13.73 12.07
C GLU A 44 0.29 -13.54 13.59
N ASN A 45 0.68 -12.38 14.11
CA ASN A 45 0.81 -12.18 15.55
C ASN A 45 -0.31 -11.30 16.16
N LEU A 46 -1.05 -10.55 15.35
CA LEU A 46 -2.07 -9.61 15.84
C LEU A 46 -3.43 -9.84 15.15
N ASN A 47 -4.48 -9.29 15.76
CA ASN A 47 -5.79 -9.21 15.11
C ASN A 47 -5.79 -8.09 14.05
N THR A 48 -5.16 -8.36 12.91
CA THR A 48 -4.94 -7.37 11.84
C THR A 48 -5.88 -7.56 10.65
N THR A 49 -6.47 -6.48 10.13
CA THR A 49 -7.13 -6.45 8.81
C THR A 49 -6.41 -5.47 7.89
N ILE A 50 -6.30 -5.81 6.60
CA ILE A 50 -5.64 -4.97 5.61
C ILE A 50 -6.64 -4.63 4.50
N VAL A 51 -6.74 -3.34 4.18
CA VAL A 51 -7.45 -2.83 3.01
C VAL A 51 -6.46 -2.11 2.11
N GLY A 52 -6.13 -2.73 0.98
CA GLY A 52 -5.18 -2.19 0.01
C GLY A 52 -5.84 -1.65 -1.25
N PHE A 53 -5.12 -0.76 -1.93
CA PHE A 53 -5.52 -0.14 -3.19
C PHE A 53 -4.40 -0.30 -4.22
N GLU A 54 -4.68 -1.03 -5.29
CA GLU A 54 -3.72 -1.27 -6.38
C GLU A 54 -4.45 -1.23 -7.74
N PRO A 55 -4.29 -0.16 -8.53
CA PRO A 55 -4.99 0.00 -9.81
C PRO A 55 -4.41 -0.89 -10.93
N VAL A 56 -3.14 -1.29 -10.87
CA VAL A 56 -2.50 -2.10 -11.92
C VAL A 56 -2.92 -3.56 -11.78
N THR A 57 -3.58 -4.09 -12.80
CA THR A 57 -4.19 -5.43 -12.76
C THR A 57 -3.16 -6.52 -12.55
N GLU A 58 -2.03 -6.49 -13.25
CA GLU A 58 -0.99 -7.53 -13.09
C GLU A 58 -0.35 -7.49 -11.70
N ALA A 59 -0.16 -6.29 -11.13
CA ALA A 59 0.38 -6.13 -9.78
C ALA A 59 -0.60 -6.62 -8.71
N ARG A 60 -1.89 -6.30 -8.88
CA ARG A 60 -2.96 -6.76 -8.02
C ARG A 60 -3.13 -8.28 -8.06
N ASP A 61 -3.05 -8.90 -9.22
CA ASP A 61 -3.28 -10.34 -9.37
C ASP A 61 -2.16 -11.19 -8.75
N LYS A 62 -0.97 -10.60 -8.56
CA LYS A 62 0.10 -11.18 -7.73
C LYS A 62 -0.21 -11.14 -6.23
N TYR A 63 -1.23 -10.39 -5.80
CA TYR A 63 -1.56 -10.28 -4.40
C TYR A 63 -2.11 -11.60 -3.86
N VAL A 64 -1.31 -12.28 -3.05
CA VAL A 64 -1.75 -13.44 -2.29
C VAL A 64 -2.33 -12.95 -0.98
N ALA A 65 -3.59 -13.29 -0.69
CA ALA A 65 -4.24 -12.90 0.55
C ALA A 65 -3.44 -13.39 1.77
N VAL A 66 -2.73 -12.48 2.42
CA VAL A 66 -1.99 -12.78 3.66
C VAL A 66 -3.00 -13.16 4.74
N GLY A 67 -3.01 -14.44 5.14
CA GLY A 67 -3.88 -14.97 6.18
C GLY A 67 -5.39 -14.80 5.95
N GLY A 68 -5.85 -14.56 4.71
CA GLY A 68 -7.26 -14.35 4.40
C GLY A 68 -7.89 -13.06 4.94
N LYS A 69 -7.10 -12.16 5.55
CA LYS A 69 -7.56 -10.92 6.19
C LYS A 69 -7.28 -9.66 5.37
N CYS A 70 -7.05 -9.82 4.07
CA CYS A 70 -6.73 -8.73 3.17
C CYS A 70 -7.76 -8.56 2.06
N LYS A 71 -8.14 -7.32 1.79
CA LYS A 71 -8.97 -6.93 0.65
C LYS A 71 -8.23 -5.91 -0.20
N ILE A 72 -8.07 -6.19 -1.50
CA ILE A 72 -7.47 -5.26 -2.46
C ILE A 72 -8.52 -4.71 -3.40
N PHE A 73 -8.51 -3.40 -3.59
CA PHE A 73 -9.41 -2.69 -4.49
C PHE A 73 -8.67 -2.16 -5.73
N PRO A 74 -9.27 -2.28 -6.94
CA PRO A 74 -8.63 -1.93 -8.20
C PRO A 74 -8.84 -0.46 -8.59
N PHE A 75 -8.67 0.48 -7.65
CA PHE A 75 -8.85 1.90 -7.94
C PHE A 75 -7.88 2.77 -7.16
N VAL A 76 -7.70 3.99 -7.65
CA VAL A 76 -6.77 4.98 -7.10
C VAL A 76 -7.43 5.81 -6.01
N ILE A 77 -6.75 5.99 -4.87
CA ILE A 77 -7.16 6.92 -3.81
C ILE A 77 -6.73 8.34 -4.16
N GLY A 78 -7.60 9.30 -3.92
CA GLY A 78 -7.37 10.72 -4.19
C GLY A 78 -8.51 11.59 -3.63
N ASP A 79 -8.77 12.71 -4.27
CA ASP A 79 -9.75 13.71 -3.83
C ASP A 79 -11.17 13.48 -4.38
N GLY A 80 -11.39 12.36 -5.07
CA GLY A 80 -12.67 12.05 -5.71
C GLY A 80 -12.84 12.72 -7.07
N GLN A 81 -11.83 13.41 -7.60
CA GLN A 81 -11.89 14.03 -8.93
C GLN A 81 -11.31 13.11 -10.01
N ASP A 82 -11.55 13.50 -11.26
CA ASP A 82 -10.91 12.86 -12.42
C ASP A 82 -9.42 13.20 -12.45
N ALA A 83 -8.60 12.21 -12.74
CA ALA A 83 -7.14 12.34 -12.83
C ALA A 83 -6.59 11.50 -13.99
N ILE A 84 -5.32 11.71 -14.32
CA ILE A 84 -4.58 10.80 -15.20
C ILE A 84 -3.69 9.93 -14.33
N PHE A 85 -3.88 8.62 -14.40
CA PHE A 85 -2.95 7.65 -13.82
C PHE A 85 -1.83 7.37 -14.83
N TYR A 86 -0.60 7.70 -14.44
CA TYR A 86 0.59 7.46 -15.25
C TYR A 86 1.23 6.16 -14.81
N GLU A 87 1.03 5.11 -15.61
CA GLU A 87 1.70 3.85 -15.38
C GLU A 87 3.12 3.92 -15.93
N THR A 88 4.11 3.62 -15.08
CA THR A 88 5.53 3.67 -15.48
C THR A 88 6.08 2.29 -15.81
N ASN A 89 7.27 2.24 -16.42
CA ASN A 89 7.96 1.00 -16.76
C ASN A 89 8.15 0.08 -15.54
N ASN A 90 8.29 0.64 -14.33
CA ASN A 90 8.08 -0.10 -13.09
C ASN A 90 6.74 0.30 -12.48
N SER A 91 5.76 -0.59 -12.47
CA SER A 91 4.40 -0.31 -11.99
C SER A 91 4.36 0.25 -10.57
N ALA A 92 5.30 -0.14 -9.70
CA ALA A 92 5.39 0.32 -8.31
C ALA A 92 5.72 1.82 -8.17
N LEU A 93 6.13 2.47 -9.26
CA LEU A 93 6.44 3.90 -9.31
C LEU A 93 5.36 4.71 -10.04
N SER A 94 4.24 4.08 -10.37
CA SER A 94 3.10 4.69 -11.03
C SER A 94 2.31 5.56 -10.06
N SER A 95 1.71 6.65 -10.55
CA SER A 95 0.88 7.51 -9.72
C SER A 95 -0.01 8.42 -10.56
N VAL A 96 -0.87 9.20 -9.91
CA VAL A 96 -1.62 10.29 -10.57
C VAL A 96 -0.76 11.52 -10.88
N TYR A 97 0.50 11.53 -10.43
CA TYR A 97 1.46 12.57 -10.72
C TYR A 97 2.40 12.12 -11.82
N LYS A 98 2.52 12.95 -12.85
CA LYS A 98 3.46 12.69 -13.94
C LYS A 98 4.89 12.63 -13.38
N PRO A 99 5.68 11.58 -13.69
CA PRO A 99 7.04 11.46 -13.21
C PRO A 99 7.92 12.67 -13.60
N ASN A 100 8.62 13.24 -12.63
CA ASN A 100 9.59 14.31 -12.87
C ASN A 100 10.95 13.70 -13.27
N ILE A 101 11.10 13.40 -14.56
CA ILE A 101 12.30 12.74 -15.10
C ILE A 101 13.56 13.57 -14.86
N ALA A 102 13.49 14.89 -15.02
CA ALA A 102 14.63 15.79 -14.81
C ALA A 102 15.14 15.72 -13.35
N LEU A 103 14.22 15.66 -12.37
CA LEU A 103 14.60 15.46 -10.98
C LEU A 103 15.14 14.05 -10.74
N ARG A 104 14.50 13.01 -11.28
CA ARG A 104 14.92 11.62 -11.05
C ARG A 104 16.31 11.30 -11.60
N GLN A 105 16.71 11.93 -12.70
CA GLN A 105 18.04 11.76 -13.29
C GLN A 105 19.18 12.25 -12.38
N ARG A 106 18.88 12.97 -11.29
CA ARG A 106 19.86 13.40 -10.29
C ARG A 106 20.22 12.30 -9.28
N PHE A 107 19.51 11.17 -9.27
CA PHE A 107 19.70 10.07 -8.31
C PHE A 107 20.17 8.79 -8.99
N VAL A 108 20.99 8.01 -8.29
CA VAL A 108 21.48 6.69 -8.75
C VAL A 108 20.30 5.72 -8.92
N GLY A 109 20.34 4.89 -9.98
CA GLY A 109 19.30 3.91 -10.28
C GLY A 109 18.03 4.49 -10.92
N GLY A 110 18.08 5.72 -11.47
CA GLY A 110 16.94 6.40 -12.09
C GLY A 110 16.66 6.10 -13.55
N HIS A 111 17.55 5.39 -14.25
CA HIS A 111 17.45 5.28 -15.69
C HIS A 111 16.40 4.24 -16.11
N GLY A 112 15.37 4.69 -16.83
CA GLY A 112 14.36 3.83 -17.47
C GLY A 112 13.13 3.50 -16.64
N MET A 113 13.23 3.34 -15.32
CA MET A 113 12.11 2.86 -14.49
C MET A 113 10.90 3.80 -14.45
N TYR A 114 11.13 5.11 -14.56
CA TYR A 114 10.09 6.16 -14.45
C TYR A 114 9.47 6.55 -15.78
N GLY A 115 9.89 5.93 -16.90
CA GLY A 115 9.30 6.19 -18.20
C GLY A 115 7.82 5.81 -18.18
N VAL A 116 6.95 6.71 -18.64
CA VAL A 116 5.51 6.44 -18.74
C VAL A 116 5.29 5.45 -19.88
N LYS A 117 4.74 4.26 -19.56
CA LYS A 117 4.36 3.25 -20.54
C LYS A 117 2.89 3.35 -20.95
N ASP A 118 2.04 3.85 -20.05
CA ASP A 118 0.63 4.11 -20.32
C ASP A 118 0.11 5.30 -19.48
N ALA A 119 -0.94 5.94 -19.95
CA ALA A 119 -1.60 7.05 -19.28
C ALA A 119 -3.12 6.95 -19.45
N GLN A 120 -3.82 6.73 -18.35
CA GLN A 120 -5.26 6.42 -18.36
C GLN A 120 -6.04 7.45 -17.55
N SER A 121 -7.18 7.91 -18.08
CA SER A 121 -8.13 8.70 -17.30
C SER A 121 -8.80 7.82 -16.24
N VAL A 122 -8.73 8.22 -14.98
CA VAL A 122 -9.31 7.50 -13.85
C VAL A 122 -10.14 8.42 -12.97
N LYS A 123 -11.20 7.89 -12.38
CA LYS A 123 -11.92 8.55 -11.29
C LYS A 123 -11.28 8.14 -9.97
N THR A 124 -10.66 9.08 -9.25
CA THR A 124 -10.11 8.77 -7.93
C THR A 124 -11.24 8.58 -6.91
N LYS A 125 -10.96 7.91 -5.80
CA LYS A 125 -11.89 7.78 -4.66
C LYS A 125 -11.31 8.39 -3.41
N LYS A 126 -12.14 9.08 -2.63
CA LYS A 126 -11.73 9.51 -1.29
C LYS A 126 -11.72 8.30 -0.37
N LEU A 127 -10.79 8.30 0.56
CA LEU A 127 -10.70 7.25 1.56
C LEU A 127 -11.93 7.26 2.48
N ASP A 128 -12.43 8.44 2.84
CA ASP A 128 -13.68 8.66 3.61
C ASP A 128 -14.92 7.99 3.00
N ASP A 129 -14.95 7.80 1.69
CA ASP A 129 -16.10 7.22 0.98
C ASP A 129 -16.12 5.68 1.06
N ILE A 130 -15.07 5.06 1.63
CA ILE A 130 -14.87 3.61 1.62
C ILE A 130 -15.37 3.00 2.92
N LYS A 131 -16.64 2.61 2.90
CA LYS A 131 -17.37 2.04 4.06
C LYS A 131 -16.73 0.83 4.75
N SER A 132 -15.85 0.09 4.06
CA SER A 132 -15.15 -1.05 4.68
C SER A 132 -13.98 -0.65 5.59
N ILE A 133 -13.65 0.64 5.64
CA ILE A 133 -12.62 1.21 6.51
C ILE A 133 -13.34 1.97 7.61
N SER A 134 -13.16 1.52 8.86
CA SER A 134 -13.91 2.07 10.00
C SER A 134 -13.05 2.40 11.22
N ASN A 135 -11.78 1.97 11.24
CA ASN A 135 -10.86 2.13 12.37
C ASN A 135 -9.47 2.54 11.88
N CYS A 136 -9.43 3.53 11.00
CA CYS A 136 -8.19 4.11 10.48
C CYS A 136 -8.35 5.62 10.45
N ASP A 137 -7.47 6.32 11.16
CA ASP A 137 -7.33 7.77 11.11
C ASP A 137 -6.26 8.11 10.05
N PHE A 138 -6.52 9.11 9.20
CA PHE A 138 -5.65 9.51 8.08
C PHE A 138 -5.66 11.02 7.81
#